data_AF-A0A538BUE0-F1
#
_entry.id   AF-A0A538BUE0-F1
#
_cell.length_a   1.000
_cell.length_b   1.000
_cell.length_c   1.000
_cell.angle_alpha   90.00
_cell.angle_beta   90.00
_cell.angle_gamma   90.00
#
_symmetry.space_group_name_H-M   'P 1'
#
loop_
_entity.id
_entity.type
_entity.pdbx_description
1 polymer ?
#
loop_
_entity_poly.entity_id
_entity_poly.type
_entity_poly.pdbx_seq_one_letter_code
_entity_poly.pdbx_strand_id
1 'polypeptide(L)'
;KLFGLYPRKGTIAVGSDADIVVFDPEKRHTISAATHHSKSDYNLFEGTEVTGSPELVLLRGNVLVEGDEVVARPGIGRFVERARFGEELRPAPTPAPA
;
A
#
# COMPACT_ATOMS: atom_id res chain seq x y z
N LYS A 1 -14.03 -4.44 -2.22
CA LYS A 1 -15.48 -4.74 -2.31
C LYS A 1 -15.85 -6.01 -1.54
N LEU A 2 -15.31 -7.18 -1.89
CA LEU A 2 -15.63 -8.48 -1.26
C LEU A 2 -15.53 -8.52 0.28
N PHE A 3 -14.51 -7.87 0.86
CA PHE A 3 -14.25 -7.91 2.30
C PHE A 3 -14.91 -6.79 3.10
N GLY A 4 -15.93 -6.10 2.57
CA GLY A 4 -16.63 -5.04 3.31
C GLY A 4 -15.74 -3.84 3.68
N LEU A 5 -14.68 -3.57 2.90
CA LEU A 5 -13.75 -2.44 3.11
C LEU A 5 -13.97 -1.28 2.13
N TYR A 6 -14.76 -1.51 1.08
CA TYR A 6 -15.10 -0.47 0.11
C TYR A 6 -16.27 0.39 0.67
N PRO A 7 -16.32 1.70 0.40
CA PRO A 7 -15.36 2.49 -0.39
C PRO A 7 -14.13 2.96 0.39
N ARG A 8 -14.07 2.78 1.71
CA ARG A 8 -12.96 3.30 2.53
C ARG A 8 -11.56 2.84 2.05
N LYS A 9 -11.45 1.67 1.41
CA LYS A 9 -10.23 1.20 0.75
C LYS A 9 -10.47 0.79 -0.71
N GLY A 10 -9.43 0.95 -1.53
CA GLY A 10 -9.38 0.50 -2.92
C GLY A 10 -10.04 1.45 -3.92
N THR A 11 -10.21 2.72 -3.56
CA THR A 11 -10.67 3.78 -4.47
C THR A 11 -10.08 5.13 -4.04
N ILE A 12 -9.88 6.04 -4.99
CA ILE A 12 -9.50 7.42 -4.73
C ILE A 12 -10.78 8.26 -4.76
N ALA A 13 -11.32 8.53 -3.59
CA ALA A 13 -12.53 9.34 -3.41
C ALA A 13 -12.50 10.04 -2.05
N VAL A 14 -13.19 11.17 -1.94
CA VAL A 14 -13.37 11.88 -0.67
C VAL A 14 -13.95 10.94 0.38
N GLY A 15 -13.36 10.93 1.58
CA GLY A 15 -13.74 10.03 2.68
C GLY A 15 -13.08 8.65 2.67
N SER A 16 -12.32 8.30 1.62
CA SER A 16 -11.49 7.08 1.59
C SER A 16 -10.19 7.28 2.36
N ASP A 17 -9.61 6.18 2.86
CA ASP A 17 -8.28 6.24 3.48
C ASP A 17 -7.23 6.64 2.43
N ALA A 18 -6.30 7.52 2.80
CA ALA A 18 -5.19 7.96 1.95
C ALA A 18 -4.08 6.89 1.86
N ASP A 19 -4.46 5.70 1.40
CA ASP A 19 -3.58 4.59 1.08
C ASP A 19 -3.34 4.59 -0.45
N ILE A 20 -2.26 5.23 -0.87
CA ILE A 20 -2.03 5.64 -2.27
C ILE A 20 -0.66 5.16 -2.73
N VAL A 21 -0.56 4.74 -3.99
CA VAL A 21 0.71 4.41 -4.65
C VAL A 21 0.88 5.34 -5.86
N VAL A 22 2.02 6.02 -5.93
CA VAL A 22 2.52 6.62 -7.17
C VAL A 22 3.32 5.55 -7.89
N PHE A 23 2.92 5.24 -9.12
CA PHE A 23 3.43 4.12 -9.89
C PHE A 23 4.08 4.64 -11.17
N ASP A 24 5.34 4.32 -11.39
CA ASP A 24 6.02 4.54 -12.66
C ASP A 24 5.72 3.33 -13.56
N PRO A 25 4.96 3.50 -14.65
CA PRO A 25 4.63 2.41 -15.56
C PRO A 25 5.76 2.03 -16.53
N GLU A 26 6.84 2.82 -16.60
CA GLU A 26 7.95 2.67 -17.54
C GLU A 26 9.21 2.09 -16.89
N LYS A 27 9.38 2.19 -15.56
CA LYS A 27 10.53 1.62 -14.84
C LYS A 27 10.63 0.11 -15.08
N ARG A 28 11.75 -0.32 -15.65
CA ARG A 28 12.11 -1.72 -15.83
C ARG A 28 13.03 -2.18 -14.72
N HIS A 29 12.80 -3.38 -14.20
CA HIS A 29 13.71 -4.02 -13.26
C HIS A 29 13.58 -5.54 -13.33
N THR A 30 14.61 -6.23 -12.85
CA THR A 30 14.62 -7.68 -12.70
C THR A 30 14.33 -8.04 -11.25
N ILE A 31 13.36 -8.92 -11.02
CA ILE A 31 13.06 -9.41 -9.68
C ILE A 31 14.20 -10.33 -9.21
N SER A 32 14.72 -10.08 -8.01
CA SER A 32 15.77 -10.91 -7.40
C SER A 32 15.58 -11.07 -5.89
N ALA A 33 16.13 -12.13 -5.32
CA ALA A 33 16.26 -12.32 -3.88
C ALA A 33 17.27 -11.35 -3.27
N ALA A 34 18.29 -10.96 -4.04
CA ALA A 34 19.32 -10.01 -3.60
C ALA A 34 18.76 -8.60 -3.32
N THR A 35 17.66 -8.22 -3.99
CA THR A 35 17.10 -6.86 -3.93
C THR A 35 15.71 -6.79 -3.29
N HIS A 36 15.06 -7.91 -2.96
CA HIS A 36 13.73 -7.86 -2.35
C HIS A 36 13.78 -7.45 -0.87
N HIS A 37 12.64 -7.05 -0.32
CA HIS A 37 12.53 -6.69 1.11
C HIS A 37 12.10 -7.87 2.01
N SER A 38 12.22 -9.11 1.54
CA SER A 38 11.94 -10.30 2.34
C SER A 38 13.16 -10.71 3.18
N LYS A 39 12.93 -11.51 4.22
CA LYS A 39 14.00 -12.18 4.98
C LYS A 39 14.42 -13.52 4.36
N SER A 40 13.66 -14.01 3.37
CA SER A 40 14.00 -15.22 2.64
C SER A 40 15.23 -15.01 1.76
N ASP A 41 15.98 -16.07 1.50
CA ASP A 41 17.19 -16.06 0.67
C ASP A 41 16.94 -16.49 -0.78
N TYR A 42 15.67 -16.69 -1.16
CA TYR A 42 15.25 -17.03 -2.51
C TYR A 42 14.01 -16.24 -2.92
N ASN A 43 13.81 -16.09 -4.24
CA ASN A 43 12.63 -15.47 -4.81
C ASN A 43 12.03 -16.40 -5.87
N LEU A 44 10.71 -16.60 -5.84
CA LEU A 44 10.03 -17.47 -6.82
C LEU A 44 10.08 -16.89 -8.24
N PHE A 45 10.33 -15.58 -8.37
CA PHE A 45 10.40 -14.86 -9.63
C PHE A 45 11.83 -14.44 -9.98
N GLU A 46 12.84 -15.09 -9.41
CA GLU A 46 14.25 -14.78 -9.66
C GLU A 46 14.56 -14.65 -11.16
N GLY A 47 15.20 -13.54 -11.55
CA GLY A 47 15.58 -13.28 -12.94
C GLY A 47 14.44 -12.80 -13.85
N THR A 48 13.22 -12.63 -13.34
CA THR A 48 12.08 -12.16 -14.15
C THR A 48 12.16 -10.66 -14.38
N GLU A 49 12.22 -10.23 -15.64
CA GLU A 49 12.09 -8.82 -16.02
C GLU A 49 10.64 -8.37 -16.00
N VAL A 50 10.38 -7.24 -15.33
CA VAL A 50 9.05 -6.61 -15.29
C VAL A 50 9.14 -5.14 -15.64
N THR A 51 8.01 -4.57 -16.04
CA THR A 51 7.85 -3.14 -16.34
C THR A 51 6.74 -2.59 -15.46
N GLY A 52 7.02 -1.50 -14.77
CA GLY A 52 6.16 -0.92 -13.76
C GLY A 52 6.73 -1.10 -12.35
N SER A 53 6.80 -0.01 -11.57
CA SER A 53 7.26 -0.03 -10.18
C SER A 53 6.55 1.03 -9.33
N PRO A 54 6.25 0.76 -8.05
CA PRO A 54 5.95 1.80 -7.08
C PRO A 54 7.15 2.75 -6.91
N GLU A 55 6.92 4.06 -6.94
CA GLU A 55 7.93 5.09 -6.61
C GLU A 55 7.69 5.71 -5.24
N LEU A 56 6.42 5.88 -4.88
CA LEU A 56 6.01 6.45 -3.59
C LEU A 56 4.81 5.68 -3.08
N VAL A 57 4.88 5.21 -1.83
CA VAL A 57 3.78 4.52 -1.17
C VAL A 57 3.37 5.31 0.07
N LEU A 58 2.08 5.64 0.15
CA LEU A 58 1.47 6.37 1.25
C LEU A 58 0.52 5.45 2.04
N LEU A 59 0.56 5.54 3.36
CA LEU A 59 -0.40 4.92 4.27
C LEU A 59 -1.05 6.00 5.13
N ARG A 60 -2.35 6.22 4.96
CA ARG A 60 -3.08 7.31 5.61
C ARG A 60 -2.33 8.65 5.53
N GLY A 61 -1.77 8.95 4.36
CA GLY A 61 -1.00 10.17 4.08
C GLY A 61 0.43 10.22 4.62
N ASN A 62 0.94 9.15 5.26
CA ASN A 62 2.33 9.07 5.70
C ASN A 62 3.16 8.34 4.65
N VAL A 63 4.37 8.83 4.35
CA VAL A 63 5.32 8.18 3.44
C VAL A 63 5.83 6.87 4.06
N LEU A 64 5.65 5.77 3.34
CA LEU A 64 6.13 4.44 3.72
C LEU A 64 7.35 4.01 2.92
N VAL A 65 7.29 4.24 1.62
CA VAL A 65 8.34 3.90 0.66
C VAL A 65 8.57 5.13 -0.20
N GLU A 66 9.83 5.49 -0.38
CA GLU A 66 10.27 6.54 -1.29
C GLU A 66 11.42 5.99 -2.14
N GLY A 67 11.21 5.94 -3.46
CA GLY A 67 12.08 5.18 -4.36
C GLY A 67 12.04 3.69 -4.03
N ASP A 68 13.22 3.10 -3.83
CA ASP A 68 13.38 1.67 -3.51
C ASP A 68 13.61 1.44 -1.98
N GLU A 69 13.38 2.45 -1.14
CA GLU A 69 13.67 2.40 0.30
C GLU A 69 12.41 2.47 1.17
N VAL A 70 12.37 1.62 2.21
CA VAL A 70 11.32 1.66 3.23
C VAL A 70 11.71 2.66 4.32
N VAL A 71 11.00 3.79 4.38
CA VAL A 71 11.27 4.89 5.34
C VAL A 71 10.34 4.87 6.56
N ALA A 72 9.32 4.01 6.55
CA ALA A 72 8.38 3.86 7.66
C ALA A 72 8.96 3.12 8.88
N ARG A 73 8.40 3.44 10.06
CA ARG A 73 8.70 2.74 11.31
C ARG A 73 7.67 1.64 11.60
N PRO A 74 8.08 0.52 12.24
CA PRO A 74 7.13 -0.47 12.74
C PRO A 74 6.07 0.13 13.66
N GLY A 75 4.86 -0.44 13.65
CA GLY A 75 3.77 -0.06 14.55
C GLY A 75 2.80 1.01 14.03
N ILE A 76 3.03 1.57 12.85
CA ILE A 76 2.12 2.56 12.25
C ILE A 76 0.80 1.97 11.74
N GLY A 77 0.75 0.65 11.55
CA GLY A 77 -0.42 -0.11 11.12
C GLY A 77 -1.56 -0.10 12.13
N ARG A 78 -2.80 -0.25 11.66
CA ARG A 78 -4.00 -0.34 12.51
C ARG A 78 -4.89 -1.47 12.00
N PHE A 79 -5.49 -2.21 12.92
CA PHE A 79 -6.54 -3.16 12.56
C PHE A 79 -7.75 -2.40 11.99
N VAL A 80 -8.33 -2.94 10.93
CA VAL A 80 -9.54 -2.39 10.29
C VAL A 80 -10.62 -3.44 10.37
N GLU A 81 -11.61 -3.20 11.23
CA GLU A 81 -12.80 -4.04 11.29
C GLU A 81 -13.59 -3.90 9.99
N ARG A 82 -14.04 -5.04 9.44
CA ARG A 82 -14.78 -5.09 8.18
C ARG A 82 -16.24 -4.72 8.42
N ALA A 83 -16.90 -4.09 7.44
CA ALA A 83 -18.34 -3.92 7.49
C ALA A 83 -19.08 -5.27 7.41
N ARG A 84 -20.26 -5.34 8.02
CA ARG A 84 -21.16 -6.49 7.87
C ARG A 84 -21.72 -6.52 6.46
N PHE A 85 -22.29 -7.66 6.08
CA PHE A 85 -22.98 -7.78 4.81
C PHE A 85 -24.12 -6.75 4.72
N GLY A 86 -24.16 -5.98 3.62
CA GLY A 86 -25.17 -4.94 3.39
C GLY A 86 -24.85 -3.58 4.03
N GLU A 87 -23.74 -3.46 4.77
CA GLU A 87 -23.29 -2.19 5.37
C GLU A 87 -22.04 -1.65 4.65
N GLU A 88 -21.84 -0.33 4.72
CA GLU A 88 -20.60 0.31 4.30
C GLU A 88 -19.67 0.57 5.47
N LEU A 89 -18.37 0.43 5.22
CA LEU A 89 -17.37 0.73 6.24
C LEU A 89 -17.29 2.24 6.45
N ARG A 90 -17.61 2.69 7.67
CA ARG A 90 -17.55 4.11 8.04
C ARG A 90 -16.14 4.69 7.79
N PRO A 91 -16.05 5.94 7.28
CA PRO A 91 -14.80 6.66 7.14
C PRO A 91 -14.03 6.72 8.46
N ALA A 92 -12.70 6.79 8.39
CA ALA A 92 -11.92 7.12 9.57
C ALA A 92 -12.31 8.53 10.07
N PRO A 93 -12.35 8.76 11.39
CA PRO A 93 -12.50 10.11 11.91
C PRO A 93 -11.35 10.98 11.37
N THR A 94 -11.68 12.15 10.85
CA THR A 94 -10.69 13.14 10.42
C THR A 94 -9.85 13.53 11.63
N PRO A 95 -8.51 13.46 11.56
CA PRO A 95 -7.68 14.00 12.64
C PRO A 95 -7.99 15.49 12.80
N ALA A 96 -8.10 15.95 14.05
CA ALA A 96 -8.25 17.38 14.32
C ALA A 96 -7.10 18.15 13.66
N PRO A 97 -7.34 19.34 13.10
CA PRO A 97 -6.26 20.18 12.59
C PRO A 97 -5.23 20.42 13.71
N ALA A 98 -3.96 20.34 13.34
CA ALA A 98 -2.83 20.62 14.23
C ALA A 98 -2.81 22.07 14.70
#